data_AF-A0A1J5RWB2-F1
#
_entry.id   AF-A0A1J5RWB2-F1
#
_cell.length_a   1.000
_cell.length_b   1.000
_cell.length_c   1.000
_cell.angle_alpha   90.00
_cell.angle_beta   90.00
_cell.angle_gamma   90.00
#
_symmetry.space_group_name_H-M   'P 1'
#
loop_
_entity.id
_entity.type
_entity.pdbx_description
1 polymer ?
#
loop_
_entity_poly.entity_id
_entity_poly.type
_entity_poly.pdbx_seq_one_letter_code
_entity_poly.pdbx_strand_id
1 'polypeptide(L)'
;MSVLRIIGFVAVFALGGCADTFGPISSKIRPLDDGTFEFMAPSVADQDRDQGMEAKRLAWLDTKMKANGFCPSGYEITRRQAVIQVKAPAGDADEIFYRVRCH
;
A
#
# COMPACT_ATOMS: atom_id res chain seq x y z
N MET A 1 23.27 -30.68 48.85
CA MET A 1 24.21 -30.64 47.70
C MET A 1 23.43 -31.20 46.51
N SER A 2 23.13 -30.53 45.40
CA SER A 2 23.44 -29.21 44.83
C SER A 2 22.38 -29.01 43.72
N VAL A 3 21.45 -28.06 43.85
CA VAL A 3 21.28 -26.85 43.01
C VAL A 3 21.82 -26.95 41.57
N LEU A 4 20.91 -26.95 40.58
CA LEU A 4 21.14 -26.54 39.18
C LEU A 4 19.78 -26.04 38.63
N ARG A 5 19.29 -24.84 38.91
CA ARG A 5 19.62 -23.51 38.38
C ARG A 5 19.79 -23.40 36.86
N ILE A 6 18.73 -22.85 36.25
CA ILE A 6 18.72 -21.84 35.17
C ILE A 6 18.97 -22.38 33.76
N ILE A 7 18.11 -21.94 32.83
CA ILE A 7 18.27 -21.64 31.38
C ILE A 7 16.95 -22.07 30.70
N GLY A 8 16.22 -21.23 29.99
CA GLY A 8 16.50 -19.88 29.55
C GLY A 8 15.26 -19.28 28.88
N PHE A 9 15.09 -18.01 29.18
CA PHE A 9 14.28 -17.00 28.52
C PHE A 9 13.80 -17.32 27.09
N VAL A 10 12.49 -17.21 26.95
CA VAL A 10 11.77 -16.70 25.79
C VAL A 10 12.62 -15.71 24.99
N ALA A 11 12.95 -16.07 23.74
CA ALA A 11 13.32 -15.14 22.68
C ALA A 11 12.75 -15.66 21.36
N VAL A 12 11.41 -15.62 21.30
CA VAL A 12 10.62 -15.31 20.10
C VAL A 12 11.21 -14.03 19.48
N PHE A 13 10.99 -13.78 18.17
CA PHE A 13 11.46 -12.62 17.38
C PHE A 13 12.73 -12.86 16.54
N ALA A 14 12.63 -13.75 15.56
CA ALA A 14 13.49 -13.69 14.37
C ALA A 14 12.70 -13.86 13.06
N LEU A 15 11.45 -13.40 13.03
CA LEU A 15 10.79 -13.08 11.77
C LEU A 15 11.15 -11.64 11.40
N GLY A 16 12.42 -11.44 11.04
CA GLY A 16 12.84 -10.31 10.24
C GLY A 16 12.23 -10.45 8.86
N GLY A 17 10.94 -10.14 8.74
CA GLY A 17 10.32 -9.93 7.44
C GLY A 17 11.04 -8.76 6.78
N CYS A 18 11.63 -9.00 5.61
CA CYS A 18 12.11 -7.92 4.74
C CYS A 18 10.96 -6.95 4.51
N ALA A 19 10.99 -5.81 5.18
CA ALA A 19 10.20 -4.67 4.79
C ALA A 19 10.85 -4.15 3.51
N ASP A 20 10.44 -4.68 2.35
CA ASP A 20 10.74 -4.08 1.07
C ASP A 20 10.21 -2.65 1.10
N THR A 21 11.10 -1.71 1.41
CA THR A 21 10.80 -0.29 1.62
C THR A 21 10.69 0.43 0.28
N PHE A 22 10.30 -0.28 -0.77
CA PHE A 22 9.98 0.29 -2.07
C PHE A 22 8.49 0.60 -2.13
N GLY A 23 8.07 1.52 -1.26
CA GLY A 23 6.80 2.19 -1.43
C GLY A 23 6.91 3.15 -2.61
N PRO A 24 5.95 3.18 -3.55
CA PRO A 24 5.92 4.21 -4.57
C PRO A 24 5.96 5.61 -3.93
N ILE A 25 6.98 6.38 -4.30
CA ILE A 25 7.43 7.65 -3.66
C ILE A 25 6.34 8.75 -3.65
N SER A 26 5.25 8.59 -4.38
CA SER A 26 4.09 9.50 -4.33
C SER A 26 2.81 8.68 -4.40
N SER A 27 2.36 8.17 -3.27
CA SER A 27 1.03 7.58 -3.17
C SER A 27 0.17 8.36 -2.18
N LYS A 28 -0.96 8.86 -2.66
CA LYS A 28 -1.87 9.72 -1.89
C LYS A 28 -3.24 9.07 -1.85
N ILE A 29 -3.89 9.12 -0.69
CA ILE A 29 -5.30 8.79 -0.54
C ILE A 29 -6.05 10.09 -0.33
N ARG A 30 -7.11 10.31 -1.10
CA ARG A 30 -7.99 11.45 -0.99
C ARG A 30 -9.44 10.98 -0.83
N PRO A 31 -10.16 11.41 0.21
CA PRO A 31 -11.60 11.18 0.28
C PRO A 31 -12.32 11.99 -0.80
N LEU A 32 -13.38 11.44 -1.38
CA LEU A 32 -14.25 12.07 -2.36
C LEU A 32 -15.63 12.34 -1.75
N ASP A 33 -16.37 13.30 -2.32
CA ASP A 33 -17.67 13.73 -1.81
C ASP A 33 -18.76 12.65 -1.90
N ASP A 34 -18.55 11.62 -2.73
CA ASP A 34 -19.46 10.49 -2.92
C ASP A 34 -19.24 9.34 -1.91
N GLY A 35 -18.45 9.60 -0.86
CA GLY A 35 -18.12 8.60 0.18
C GLY A 35 -17.14 7.54 -0.31
N THR A 36 -16.49 7.75 -1.46
CA THR A 36 -15.40 6.89 -1.95
C THR A 36 -14.04 7.51 -1.64
N PHE A 37 -12.98 6.71 -1.80
CA PHE A 37 -11.61 7.18 -1.68
C PHE A 37 -10.89 7.00 -3.02
N GLU A 38 -10.07 7.98 -3.37
CA GLU A 38 -9.19 7.92 -4.51
C GLU A 38 -7.76 7.68 -4.04
N PHE A 39 -7.18 6.58 -4.48
CA PHE A 39 -5.78 6.25 -4.27
C PHE A 39 -5.00 6.48 -5.55
N MET A 40 -4.01 7.35 -5.46
CA MET A 40 -3.09 7.71 -6.55
C MET A 40 -1.80 6.93 -6.35
N ALA A 41 -1.31 6.29 -7.40
CA ALA A 41 -0.03 5.61 -7.43
C ALA A 41 0.74 5.98 -8.70
N PRO A 42 2.07 6.05 -8.68
CA PRO A 42 2.85 6.31 -9.88
C PRO A 42 2.67 5.17 -10.87
N SER A 43 2.53 5.55 -12.14
CA SER A 43 2.60 4.68 -13.29
C SER A 43 4.03 4.65 -13.80
N VAL A 44 4.44 3.48 -14.28
CA VAL A 44 5.63 3.35 -15.11
C VAL A 44 5.16 2.66 -16.37
N ALA A 45 5.10 3.39 -17.49
CA ALA A 45 4.41 2.97 -18.71
C ALA A 45 4.74 1.53 -19.16
N ASP A 46 6.01 1.12 -19.05
CA ASP A 46 6.46 -0.22 -19.42
C ASP A 46 6.08 -1.31 -18.41
N GLN A 47 5.84 -0.94 -17.15
CA GLN A 47 5.55 -1.86 -16.05
C GLN A 47 4.07 -1.91 -15.67
N ASP A 48 3.23 -1.05 -16.24
CA ASP A 48 1.80 -1.01 -15.91
C ASP A 48 1.01 -2.21 -16.42
N ARG A 49 1.57 -2.93 -17.39
CA ARG A 49 1.05 -4.23 -17.88
C ARG A 49 1.56 -5.41 -17.04
N ASP A 50 2.55 -5.19 -16.17
CA ASP A 50 3.07 -6.20 -15.28
C ASP A 50 2.10 -6.42 -14.11
N GLN A 51 1.54 -7.64 -14.04
CA GLN A 51 0.65 -8.04 -12.95
C GLN A 51 1.32 -7.94 -11.57
N GLY A 52 2.64 -8.10 -11.50
CA GLY A 52 3.40 -7.95 -10.26
C GLY A 52 3.42 -6.51 -9.73
N MET A 53 3.46 -5.52 -10.62
CA MET A 53 3.42 -4.11 -10.21
C MET A 53 2.03 -3.68 -9.78
N GLU A 54 1.00 -4.18 -10.47
CA GLU A 54 -0.39 -4.01 -10.02
C GLU A 54 -0.58 -4.55 -8.60
N ALA A 55 -0.15 -5.78 -8.35
CA ALA A 55 -0.28 -6.41 -7.03
C ALA A 55 0.43 -5.60 -5.94
N LYS A 56 1.63 -5.05 -6.22
CA LYS A 56 2.35 -4.17 -5.28
C LYS A 56 1.59 -2.88 -5.00
N ARG A 57 1.02 -2.23 -6.03
CA ARG A 57 0.20 -1.01 -5.85
C ARG A 57 -1.03 -1.30 -4.98
N LEU A 58 -1.68 -2.44 -5.18
CA LEU A 58 -2.83 -2.86 -4.38
C LEU A 58 -2.47 -3.26 -2.94
N ALA A 59 -1.34 -3.94 -2.73
CA ALA A 59 -0.84 -4.25 -1.38
C ALA A 59 -0.50 -2.97 -0.60
N TRP A 60 0.02 -1.97 -1.30
CA TRP A 60 0.30 -0.66 -0.71
C TRP A 60 -0.99 0.10 -0.35
N LEU A 61 -1.97 0.09 -1.26
CA LEU A 61 -3.32 0.62 -0.98
C LEU A 61 -3.91 0.00 0.29
N ASP A 62 -3.87 -1.33 0.40
CA ASP A 62 -4.36 -2.06 1.58
C ASP A 62 -3.63 -1.64 2.86
N THR A 63 -2.31 -1.56 2.80
CA THR A 63 -1.47 -1.10 3.92
C THR A 63 -1.88 0.30 4.38
N LYS A 64 -2.11 1.22 3.43
CA LYS A 64 -2.51 2.60 3.73
C LYS A 64 -3.94 2.69 4.26
N MET A 65 -4.88 1.93 3.71
CA MET A 65 -6.26 1.88 4.21
C MET A 65 -6.31 1.38 5.66
N LYS A 66 -5.57 0.32 5.95
CA LYS A 66 -5.47 -0.27 7.30
C LYS A 66 -4.77 0.68 8.28
N ALA A 67 -3.64 1.26 7.90
CA ALA A 67 -2.87 2.15 8.77
C ALA A 67 -3.64 3.42 9.18
N ASN A 68 -4.56 3.89 8.32
CA ASN A 68 -5.39 5.07 8.61
C ASN A 68 -6.79 4.72 9.14
N GLY A 69 -7.15 3.43 9.21
CA GLY A 69 -8.47 3.00 9.66
C GLY A 69 -9.63 3.42 8.75
N PHE A 70 -9.39 3.67 7.45
CA PHE A 70 -10.42 4.18 6.54
C PHE A 70 -11.55 3.17 6.28
N CYS A 71 -11.21 1.92 6.00
CA CYS A 71 -12.17 0.84 5.75
C CYS A 71 -11.82 -0.40 6.59
N PRO A 72 -12.19 -0.45 7.88
CA PRO A 72 -11.84 -1.56 8.77
C PRO A 72 -12.50 -2.88 8.38
N SER A 73 -13.68 -2.83 7.74
CA SER A 73 -14.41 -3.99 7.23
C SER A 73 -13.95 -4.45 5.84
N GLY A 74 -12.94 -3.80 5.26
CA GLY A 74 -12.51 -4.01 3.87
C GLY A 74 -13.12 -3.03 2.88
N TYR A 75 -12.62 -3.06 1.64
CA TYR A 75 -13.02 -2.16 0.57
C TYR A 75 -13.08 -2.90 -0.77
N GLU A 76 -13.91 -2.38 -1.67
CA GLU A 76 -13.95 -2.78 -3.08
C GLU A 76 -13.30 -1.70 -3.96
N ILE A 77 -12.59 -2.12 -5.02
CA ILE A 77 -12.10 -1.21 -6.05
C ILE A 77 -13.20 -1.06 -7.09
N THR A 78 -13.81 0.12 -7.14
CA THR A 78 -14.93 0.41 -8.04
C THR A 78 -14.48 0.91 -9.41
N ARG A 79 -13.29 1.51 -9.49
CA ARG A 79 -12.68 1.97 -10.74
C ARG A 79 -11.17 1.94 -10.66
N ARG A 80 -10.53 1.60 -11.78
CA ARG A 80 -9.09 1.75 -12.03
C ARG A 80 -8.92 2.59 -13.30
N GLN A 81 -8.10 3.63 -13.23
CA GLN A 81 -7.84 4.52 -14.36
C GLN A 81 -6.35 4.88 -14.42
N ALA A 82 -5.69 4.49 -15.52
CA ALA A 82 -4.34 4.99 -15.82
C ALA A 82 -4.47 6.35 -16.51
N VAL A 83 -3.82 7.36 -15.97
CA VAL A 83 -3.77 8.73 -16.51
C VAL A 83 -2.32 9.03 -16.87
N ILE A 84 -2.11 9.20 -18.16
CA ILE A 84 -0.82 9.59 -18.72
C ILE A 84 -0.76 11.13 -18.64
N GLN A 85 0.33 11.69 -18.12
CA GLN A 85 0.59 13.13 -17.94
C GLN A 85 -0.28 13.87 -16.90
N VAL A 86 -0.10 13.55 -15.63
CA VAL A 86 -0.54 14.45 -14.55
C VAL A 86 0.47 15.59 -14.43
N LYS A 87 0.01 16.83 -14.61
CA LYS A 87 0.84 18.03 -14.40
C LYS A 87 1.20 18.15 -12.92
N ALA A 88 2.39 17.68 -12.54
CA ALA A 88 2.94 17.93 -11.22
C ALA A 88 3.90 19.13 -11.26
N PRO A 89 4.11 19.85 -10.13
CA PRO A 89 5.04 20.97 -10.06
C PRO A 89 6.49 20.63 -10.45
N ALA A 90 6.84 19.33 -10.45
CA ALA A 90 8.17 18.81 -10.77
C ALA A 90 8.29 18.19 -12.18
N GLY A 91 7.27 18.32 -13.02
CA GLY A 91 7.21 17.72 -14.36
C GLY A 91 6.00 16.82 -14.54
N ASP A 92 5.71 16.43 -15.79
CA ASP A 92 4.62 15.49 -16.09
C ASP A 92 4.98 14.10 -15.54
N ALA A 93 4.08 13.51 -14.76
CA ALA A 93 4.21 12.16 -14.25
C ALA A 93 2.99 11.34 -14.67
N ASP A 94 3.21 10.08 -15.04
CA ASP A 94 2.11 9.16 -15.27
C ASP A 94 1.64 8.63 -13.91
N GLU A 95 0.32 8.56 -13.72
CA GLU A 95 -0.29 8.08 -12.47
C GLU A 95 -1.46 7.14 -12.74
N ILE A 96 -1.67 6.19 -11.85
CA ILE A 96 -2.85 5.34 -11.82
C ILE A 96 -3.70 5.70 -10.61
N PHE A 97 -4.97 5.91 -10.87
CA PHE A 97 -5.99 6.21 -9.90
C PHE A 97 -6.87 4.99 -9.66
N TYR A 98 -7.05 4.66 -8.39
CA TYR A 98 -7.97 3.64 -7.92
C TYR A 98 -9.06 4.31 -7.11
N ARG A 99 -10.32 4.16 -7.53
CA ARG A 99 -11.46 4.52 -6.70
C ARG A 99 -11.87 3.31 -5.88
N VAL A 100 -11.99 3.49 -4.58
CA VAL A 100 -12.46 2.45 -3.67
C VAL A 100 -13.65 2.88 -2.86
N ARG A 101 -14.48 1.92 -2.48
CA ARG A 101 -15.61 2.10 -1.58
C ARG A 101 -15.47 1.10 -0.43
N CYS A 102 -15.69 1.55 0.81
CA CYS A 102 -15.76 0.61 1.93
C CYS A 102 -16.98 -0.31 1.80
N HIS A 103 -16.89 -1.54 2.32
CA HIS A 103 -18.04 -2.43 2.46
C HIS A 103 -19.05 -1.92 3.49
#